data_AF-A0A6G0XPY3-F1
#
_entry.id   AF-A0A6G0XPY3-F1
#
_cell.length_a   1.000
_cell.length_b   1.000
_cell.length_c   1.000
_cell.angle_alpha   90.00
_cell.angle_beta   90.00
_cell.angle_gamma   90.00
#
_symmetry.space_group_name_H-M   'P 1'
#
loop_
_entity.id
_entity.type
_entity.pdbx_description
1 polymer ?
#
loop_
_entity_poly.entity_id
_entity_poly.type
_entity_poly.pdbx_seq_one_letter_code
_entity_poly.pdbx_strand_id
1 'polypeptide(L)'
;MLSLVLLVILASLSLVSSQTSPPPCPRVRKAWDQYSDAEKATYIQAIEASMDRGLFQSFMGIHQDRMNNREAHGTCMFLLWHRKFLVGFENMLRSLDPVAFGCVTLPYYDYVQHNLDYVNQQCTSIESCSAILRDLGGSSSFERTSSTVGGVPFRGINCVDAAPLDHFCEAPPCQTNGCVPRGRWTSTYFSPDVNFNRVKAAVFDGLSVATVTSAIELSVHNSVHNMLGGAMRNLYVSAADPIFYSHHATIDLLHTIYENCRIKPLGLSESQRRTDPRAFEGCVISGEPVNDNTTVLMEESTGGGQAVDAYFRDVPSKYGDLTDTTRLGNHSYSYDIGGLLGDMFTKCEASGNGLPVEEERRLKAQWASHVVRPVKSSQAKAFLSWRRDVHDQAQLQGVKDSEQEMEKMMVMLYENCLPGDVVDYPSEFKAMWRMEANTPTGRQSMRNTLIVRATSK
;
A
#
# COMPACT_ATOMS: atom_id res chain seq x y z
N MET A 1 -83.03 14.90 -24.78
CA MET A 1 -81.81 15.70 -25.00
C MET A 1 -81.09 15.81 -23.66
N LEU A 2 -79.82 15.37 -23.61
CA LEU A 2 -78.76 15.69 -22.60
C LEU A 2 -79.06 15.33 -21.12
N SER A 3 -78.17 14.76 -20.30
CA SER A 3 -76.76 14.39 -20.41
C SER A 3 -76.47 13.30 -19.38
N LEU A 4 -75.66 12.30 -19.76
CA LEU A 4 -75.09 11.30 -18.87
C LEU A 4 -73.80 11.89 -18.28
N VAL A 5 -73.73 12.11 -16.97
CA VAL A 5 -72.47 12.49 -16.29
C VAL A 5 -71.88 11.23 -15.66
N LEU A 6 -70.79 10.75 -16.25
CA LEU A 6 -69.98 9.64 -15.74
C LEU A 6 -68.94 10.22 -14.79
N LEU A 7 -69.06 9.96 -13.49
CA LEU A 7 -68.04 10.30 -12.50
C LEU A 7 -66.93 9.23 -12.55
N VAL A 8 -65.76 9.60 -13.09
CA VAL A 8 -64.55 8.75 -13.04
C VAL A 8 -63.80 9.09 -11.74
N ILE A 9 -63.80 8.15 -10.79
CA ILE A 9 -62.95 8.24 -9.59
C ILE A 9 -61.58 7.69 -9.97
N LEU A 10 -60.61 8.58 -10.19
CA LEU A 10 -59.19 8.22 -10.32
C LEU A 10 -58.64 7.90 -8.92
N ALA A 11 -58.51 6.62 -8.60
CA ALA A 11 -57.72 6.16 -7.47
C ALA A 11 -56.23 6.27 -7.84
N SER A 12 -55.55 7.31 -7.35
CA SER A 12 -54.10 7.42 -7.42
C SER A 12 -53.46 6.38 -6.49
N LEU A 13 -52.97 5.27 -7.05
CA LEU A 13 -52.04 4.38 -6.36
C LEU A 13 -50.70 5.12 -6.22
N SER A 14 -50.48 5.73 -5.05
CA SER A 14 -49.16 6.19 -4.64
C SER A 14 -48.29 4.97 -4.37
N LEU A 15 -47.41 4.62 -5.32
CA LEU A 15 -46.28 3.74 -5.06
C LEU A 15 -45.39 4.41 -4.02
N VAL A 16 -45.58 4.03 -2.75
CA VAL A 16 -44.62 4.35 -1.68
C VAL A 16 -43.37 3.55 -1.99
N SER A 17 -42.43 4.17 -2.70
CA SER A 17 -41.07 3.65 -2.80
C SER A 17 -40.48 3.68 -1.39
N SER A 18 -40.49 2.53 -0.72
CA SER A 18 -39.64 2.33 0.46
C SER A 18 -38.21 2.62 0.01
N GLN A 19 -37.68 3.79 0.41
CA GLN A 19 -36.25 4.05 0.33
C GLN A 19 -35.60 3.13 1.37
N THR A 20 -35.37 1.87 0.99
CA THR A 20 -34.42 1.02 1.69
C THR A 20 -33.09 1.76 1.62
N SER A 21 -32.58 2.21 2.77
CA SER A 21 -31.22 2.72 2.86
C SER A 21 -30.30 1.71 2.16
N PRO A 22 -29.41 2.13 1.25
CA PRO A 22 -28.48 1.20 0.64
C PRO A 22 -27.75 0.43 1.75
N PRO A 23 -27.48 -0.87 1.55
CA PRO A 23 -26.81 -1.66 2.56
C PRO A 23 -25.52 -0.94 2.99
N PRO A 24 -25.15 -1.01 4.28
CA PRO A 24 -23.91 -0.40 4.74
C PRO A 24 -22.77 -0.93 3.87
N CYS A 25 -21.94 -0.03 3.33
CA CYS A 25 -20.74 -0.35 2.56
C CYS A 25 -19.53 -0.42 3.53
N PRO A 26 -19.28 -1.55 4.23
CA PRO A 26 -18.11 -1.67 5.09
C PRO A 26 -16.84 -1.48 4.27
N ARG A 27 -15.83 -0.84 4.86
CA ARG A 27 -14.52 -0.69 4.23
C ARG A 27 -13.69 -1.95 4.49
N VAL A 28 -13.61 -2.81 3.48
CA VAL A 28 -12.77 -4.01 3.49
C VAL A 28 -11.82 -3.92 2.30
N ARG A 29 -10.57 -3.52 2.55
CA ARG A 29 -9.53 -3.48 1.52
C ARG A 29 -9.05 -4.89 1.20
N LYS A 30 -8.90 -5.24 -0.07
CA LYS A 30 -8.49 -6.58 -0.49
C LYS A 30 -7.46 -6.51 -1.61
N ALA A 31 -6.75 -7.62 -1.87
CA ALA A 31 -5.80 -7.67 -2.97
C ALA A 31 -6.52 -7.37 -4.29
N TRP A 32 -5.86 -6.68 -5.20
CA TRP A 32 -6.41 -6.46 -6.55
C TRP A 32 -6.83 -7.76 -7.25
N ASP A 33 -6.11 -8.86 -7.02
CA ASP A 33 -6.43 -10.17 -7.59
C ASP A 33 -7.72 -10.79 -7.01
N GLN A 34 -8.28 -10.21 -5.95
CA GLN A 34 -9.56 -10.60 -5.36
C GLN A 34 -10.71 -9.64 -5.75
N TYR A 35 -10.44 -8.58 -6.50
CA TYR A 35 -11.47 -7.75 -7.10
C TYR A 35 -12.11 -8.53 -8.25
N SER A 36 -13.44 -8.53 -8.29
CA SER A 36 -14.21 -8.90 -9.47
C SER A 36 -13.99 -7.87 -10.59
N ASP A 37 -14.27 -8.25 -11.84
CA ASP A 37 -14.15 -7.33 -12.98
C ASP A 37 -14.99 -6.06 -12.80
N ALA A 38 -16.16 -6.19 -12.16
CA ALA A 38 -17.00 -5.04 -11.81
C ALA A 38 -16.32 -4.12 -10.79
N GLU A 39 -15.73 -4.67 -9.72
CA GLU A 39 -15.01 -3.86 -8.73
C GLU A 39 -13.78 -3.17 -9.33
N LYS A 40 -13.05 -3.87 -10.22
CA LYS A 40 -11.92 -3.27 -10.95
C LYS A 40 -12.38 -2.11 -11.82
N ALA A 41 -13.43 -2.31 -12.61
CA ALA A 41 -14.00 -1.27 -13.46
C ALA A 41 -14.48 -0.07 -12.64
N THR A 42 -15.19 -0.29 -11.54
CA THR A 42 -15.65 0.78 -10.64
C THR A 42 -14.49 1.53 -10.01
N TYR A 43 -13.43 0.85 -9.59
CA TYR A 43 -12.23 1.51 -9.03
C TYR A 43 -11.51 2.36 -10.10
N ILE A 44 -11.31 1.82 -11.30
CA ILE A 44 -10.68 2.53 -12.41
C ILE A 44 -11.49 3.79 -12.77
N GLN A 45 -12.82 3.67 -12.90
CA GLN A 45 -13.71 4.81 -13.15
C GLN A 45 -13.66 5.87 -12.04
N ALA A 46 -13.52 5.46 -10.78
CA ALA A 46 -13.35 6.41 -9.67
C ALA A 46 -12.02 7.16 -9.77
N ILE A 47 -10.94 6.50 -10.19
CA ILE A 47 -9.64 7.13 -10.46
C ILE A 47 -9.76 8.12 -11.62
N GLU A 48 -10.32 7.72 -12.76
CA GLU A 48 -10.56 8.59 -13.92
C GLU A 48 -11.36 9.84 -13.52
N ALA A 49 -12.49 9.65 -12.83
CA ALA A 49 -13.33 10.75 -12.35
C ALA A 49 -12.60 11.67 -11.37
N SER A 50 -11.67 11.14 -10.56
CA SER A 50 -10.85 11.95 -9.65
C SER A 50 -9.82 12.81 -10.39
N MET A 51 -9.24 12.28 -11.47
CA MET A 51 -8.29 13.00 -12.32
C MET A 51 -9.01 14.07 -13.15
N ASP A 52 -10.16 13.75 -13.74
CA ASP A 52 -10.98 14.69 -14.51
C ASP A 52 -11.41 15.91 -13.69
N ARG A 53 -11.65 15.71 -12.38
CA ARG A 53 -12.04 16.78 -11.45
C ARG A 53 -10.84 17.54 -10.87
N GLY A 54 -9.60 17.16 -11.19
CA GLY A 54 -8.39 17.75 -10.61
C GLY A 54 -8.11 17.34 -9.16
N LEU A 55 -8.93 16.46 -8.58
CA LEU A 55 -8.83 16.05 -7.17
C LEU A 55 -7.67 15.09 -6.94
N PHE A 56 -7.39 14.22 -7.92
CA PHE A 56 -6.22 13.34 -7.87
C PHE A 56 -4.93 14.14 -7.76
N GLN A 57 -4.83 15.24 -8.51
CA GLN A 57 -3.72 16.18 -8.51
C GLN A 57 -3.65 16.96 -7.20
N SER A 58 -4.78 17.34 -6.60
CA SER A 58 -4.77 17.94 -5.26
C SER A 58 -4.19 16.99 -4.21
N PHE A 59 -4.50 15.69 -4.28
CA PHE A 59 -3.88 14.70 -3.39
C PHE A 59 -2.39 14.48 -3.68
N MET A 60 -1.98 14.49 -4.94
CA MET A 60 -0.55 14.55 -5.30
C MET A 60 0.11 15.80 -4.70
N GLY A 61 -0.56 16.96 -4.72
CA GLY A 61 -0.10 18.22 -4.14
C GLY A 61 0.17 18.15 -2.64
N ILE A 62 -0.67 17.45 -1.87
CA ILE A 62 -0.42 17.17 -0.44
C ILE A 62 0.90 16.42 -0.26
N HIS A 63 1.13 15.36 -1.05
CA HIS A 63 2.35 14.56 -0.94
C HIS A 63 3.61 15.29 -1.44
N GLN A 64 3.43 16.16 -2.45
CA GLN A 64 4.47 17.00 -3.02
C GLN A 64 4.90 18.13 -2.10
N ASP A 65 3.98 18.66 -1.27
CA ASP A 65 4.28 19.75 -0.35
C ASP A 65 5.48 19.42 0.55
N ARG A 66 6.34 20.41 0.75
CA ARG A 66 7.61 20.22 1.47
C ARG A 66 7.43 19.89 2.93
N MET A 67 6.40 20.43 3.59
CA MET A 67 6.17 20.20 5.01
C MET A 67 5.51 18.84 5.21
N ASN A 68 4.50 18.52 4.41
CA ASN A 68 3.89 17.19 4.38
C ASN A 68 4.93 16.10 4.09
N ASN A 69 5.76 16.27 3.05
CA ASN A 69 6.81 15.30 2.69
C ASN A 69 7.89 15.16 3.78
N ARG A 70 8.12 16.20 4.60
CA ARG A 70 9.01 16.11 5.77
C ARG A 70 8.42 15.29 6.89
N GLU A 71 7.12 15.39 7.14
CA GLU A 71 6.45 14.51 8.10
C GLU A 71 6.34 13.07 7.59
N ALA A 72 6.01 12.93 6.31
CA ALA A 72 5.67 11.67 5.68
C ALA A 72 6.84 10.70 5.51
N HIS A 73 8.10 11.17 5.41
CA HIS A 73 9.23 10.31 5.01
C HIS A 73 10.51 10.52 5.82
N GLY A 74 11.19 9.43 6.13
CA GLY A 74 12.41 9.40 6.95
C GLY A 74 12.12 9.75 8.40
N THR A 75 10.92 9.45 8.89
CA THR A 75 10.46 9.80 10.25
C THR A 75 9.72 8.65 10.91
N CYS A 76 9.57 8.74 12.24
CA CYS A 76 8.75 7.81 13.02
C CYS A 76 7.26 7.82 12.63
N MET A 77 6.80 8.84 11.90
CA MET A 77 5.39 9.02 11.54
C MET A 77 5.02 8.51 10.16
N PHE A 78 5.99 8.01 9.37
CA PHE A 78 5.79 7.55 7.99
C PHE A 78 4.52 6.69 7.81
N LEU A 79 4.34 5.63 8.62
CA LEU A 79 3.19 4.73 8.51
C LEU A 79 1.86 5.43 8.82
N LEU A 80 1.84 6.30 9.83
CA LEU A 80 0.62 6.95 10.32
C LEU A 80 0.19 8.12 9.44
N TRP A 81 1.16 8.89 8.91
CA TRP A 81 0.90 9.95 7.94
C TRP A 81 0.26 9.36 6.69
N HIS A 82 0.87 8.31 6.11
CA HIS A 82 0.34 7.65 4.91
C HIS A 82 -1.02 6.99 5.17
N ARG A 83 -1.25 6.40 6.35
CA ARG A 83 -2.57 5.88 6.72
C ARG A 83 -3.67 6.94 6.62
N LYS A 84 -3.46 8.12 7.22
CA LYS A 84 -4.44 9.22 7.14
C LYS A 84 -4.61 9.69 5.70
N PHE A 85 -3.51 9.84 4.95
CA PHE A 85 -3.53 10.19 3.52
C PHE A 85 -4.40 9.24 2.70
N LEU A 86 -4.22 7.92 2.86
CA LEU A 86 -5.01 6.89 2.18
C LEU A 86 -6.50 6.94 2.55
N VAL A 87 -6.83 7.19 3.82
CA VAL A 87 -8.23 7.34 4.25
C VAL A 87 -8.88 8.55 3.59
N GLY A 88 -8.18 9.69 3.54
CA GLY A 88 -8.66 10.88 2.83
C GLY A 88 -8.87 10.61 1.34
N PHE A 89 -7.94 9.93 0.69
CA PHE A 89 -8.05 9.60 -0.73
C PHE A 89 -9.23 8.67 -1.00
N GLU A 90 -9.43 7.64 -0.17
CA GLU A 90 -10.59 6.75 -0.27
C GLU A 90 -11.91 7.48 0.00
N ASN A 91 -11.94 8.43 0.94
CA ASN A 91 -13.10 9.30 1.16
C ASN A 91 -13.42 10.15 -0.06
N MET A 92 -12.40 10.72 -0.71
CA MET A 92 -12.55 11.48 -1.93
C MET A 92 -13.17 10.62 -3.03
N LEU A 93 -12.62 9.44 -3.34
CA LEU A 93 -13.16 8.54 -4.37
C LEU A 93 -14.63 8.18 -4.12
N ARG A 94 -14.97 7.80 -2.88
CA ARG A 94 -16.34 7.42 -2.50
C ARG A 94 -17.34 8.57 -2.61
N SER A 95 -16.87 9.82 -2.54
CA SER A 95 -17.71 11.01 -2.61
C SER A 95 -18.02 11.46 -4.05
N LEU A 96 -17.23 11.02 -5.04
CA LEU A 96 -17.34 11.55 -6.41
C LEU A 96 -18.68 11.18 -7.07
N ASP A 97 -19.17 9.98 -6.77
CA ASP A 97 -20.51 9.48 -7.08
C ASP A 97 -20.93 8.53 -5.94
N PRO A 98 -21.75 8.99 -4.97
CA PRO A 98 -22.13 8.17 -3.83
C PRO A 98 -22.91 6.89 -4.18
N VAL A 99 -23.52 6.82 -5.37
CA VAL A 99 -24.26 5.65 -5.83
C VAL A 99 -23.31 4.65 -6.46
N ALA A 100 -22.44 5.09 -7.36
CA ALA A 100 -21.51 4.21 -8.07
C ALA A 100 -20.26 3.87 -7.24
N PHE A 101 -19.69 4.85 -6.54
CA PHE A 101 -18.41 4.74 -5.84
C PHE A 101 -18.55 4.67 -4.32
N GLY A 102 -19.77 4.80 -3.78
CA GLY A 102 -20.01 4.83 -2.33
C GLY A 102 -19.48 3.61 -1.56
N CYS A 103 -19.25 2.48 -2.24
CA CYS A 103 -18.66 1.27 -1.68
C CYS A 103 -17.17 1.05 -2.06
N VAL A 104 -16.55 1.93 -2.84
CA VAL A 104 -15.14 1.79 -3.26
C VAL A 104 -14.22 1.75 -2.03
N THR A 105 -13.24 0.85 -2.08
CA THR A 105 -12.13 0.75 -1.15
C THR A 105 -10.83 0.72 -1.93
N LEU A 106 -9.73 1.15 -1.31
CA LEU A 106 -8.42 0.99 -1.93
C LEU A 106 -8.03 -0.50 -1.99
N PRO A 107 -7.66 -1.03 -3.17
CA PRO A 107 -7.04 -2.34 -3.27
C PRO A 107 -5.61 -2.27 -2.73
N TYR A 108 -5.06 -3.41 -2.30
CA TYR A 108 -3.62 -3.51 -2.06
C TYR A 108 -2.91 -4.30 -3.17
N TYR A 109 -1.67 -3.91 -3.47
CA TYR A 109 -0.79 -4.60 -4.42
C TYR A 109 -0.03 -5.72 -3.70
N ASP A 110 -0.46 -6.97 -3.87
CA ASP A 110 0.19 -8.15 -3.26
C ASP A 110 1.48 -8.57 -3.99
N TYR A 111 2.44 -7.65 -4.05
CA TYR A 111 3.75 -7.91 -4.66
C TYR A 111 4.54 -9.02 -3.94
N VAL A 112 4.14 -9.43 -2.73
CA VAL A 112 4.76 -10.57 -2.02
C VAL A 112 4.33 -11.88 -2.66
N GLN A 113 3.05 -12.03 -3.00
CA GLN A 113 2.58 -13.18 -3.77
C GLN A 113 3.08 -13.14 -5.22
N HIS A 114 3.02 -12.00 -5.90
CA HIS A 114 3.50 -11.89 -7.29
C HIS A 114 5.02 -12.12 -7.39
N ASN A 115 5.78 -11.74 -6.37
CA ASN A 115 7.19 -12.08 -6.25
C ASN A 115 7.41 -13.60 -6.15
N LEU A 116 6.58 -14.31 -5.36
CA LEU A 116 6.66 -15.76 -5.28
C LEU A 116 6.40 -16.40 -6.65
N ASP A 117 5.41 -15.89 -7.39
CA ASP A 117 5.09 -16.40 -8.72
C ASP A 117 6.26 -16.18 -9.70
N TYR A 118 6.94 -15.03 -9.60
CA TYR A 118 8.18 -14.72 -10.32
C TYR A 118 9.33 -15.67 -9.97
N VAL A 119 9.58 -15.90 -8.67
CA VAL A 119 10.62 -16.82 -8.19
C VAL A 119 10.36 -18.26 -8.68
N ASN A 120 9.09 -18.63 -8.83
CA ASN A 120 8.65 -19.91 -9.40
C ASN A 120 8.55 -19.88 -10.94
N GLN A 121 9.05 -18.83 -11.59
CA GLN A 121 9.10 -18.67 -13.05
C GLN A 121 7.73 -18.79 -13.75
N GLN A 122 6.64 -18.45 -13.05
CA GLN A 122 5.30 -18.41 -13.66
C GLN A 122 5.08 -17.18 -14.55
N CYS A 123 5.95 -16.19 -14.40
CA CYS A 123 5.96 -14.91 -15.08
C CYS A 123 7.41 -14.38 -15.07
N THR A 124 7.70 -13.38 -15.90
CA THR A 124 9.09 -12.99 -16.19
C THR A 124 9.43 -11.56 -15.77
N SER A 125 8.45 -10.75 -15.41
CA SER A 125 8.61 -9.33 -15.11
C SER A 125 7.52 -8.87 -14.16
N ILE A 126 7.73 -7.72 -13.51
CA ILE A 126 6.72 -7.17 -12.61
C ILE A 126 5.37 -6.98 -13.32
N GLU A 127 5.37 -6.53 -14.59
CA GLU A 127 4.12 -6.34 -15.33
C GLU A 127 3.46 -7.65 -15.71
N SER A 128 4.21 -8.71 -16.03
CA SER A 128 3.63 -10.00 -16.37
C SER A 128 3.10 -10.76 -15.14
N CYS A 129 3.70 -10.56 -13.97
CA CYS A 129 3.23 -11.17 -12.73
C CYS A 129 2.02 -10.45 -12.12
N SER A 130 1.95 -9.13 -12.28
CA SER A 130 1.02 -8.31 -11.49
C SER A 130 -0.12 -7.75 -12.35
N ALA A 131 -1.33 -8.32 -12.20
CA ALA A 131 -2.51 -7.84 -12.93
C ALA A 131 -2.83 -6.38 -12.68
N ILE A 132 -2.63 -5.90 -11.45
CA ILE A 132 -2.86 -4.49 -11.10
C ILE A 132 -2.02 -3.52 -11.93
N LEU A 133 -0.79 -3.89 -12.30
CA LEU A 133 0.05 -3.02 -13.12
C LEU A 133 -0.52 -2.89 -14.53
N ARG A 134 -1.01 -3.99 -15.11
CA ARG A 134 -1.63 -4.01 -16.44
C ARG A 134 -2.98 -3.28 -16.45
N ASP A 135 -3.81 -3.56 -15.45
CA ASP A 135 -5.18 -3.02 -15.36
C ASP A 135 -5.17 -1.51 -15.04
N LEU A 136 -4.10 -0.98 -14.44
CA LEU A 136 -3.89 0.46 -14.23
C LEU A 136 -3.03 1.11 -15.33
N GLY A 137 -3.08 0.59 -16.56
CA GLY A 137 -2.48 1.21 -17.76
C GLY A 137 -1.15 0.60 -18.25
N GLY A 138 -0.51 -0.27 -17.46
CA GLY A 138 0.75 -0.92 -17.84
C GLY A 138 1.90 0.06 -18.12
N SER A 139 2.86 -0.36 -18.95
CA SER A 139 4.04 0.43 -19.33
C SER A 139 4.35 0.45 -20.84
N SER A 140 3.49 -0.17 -21.65
CA SER A 140 3.75 -0.45 -23.07
C SER A 140 3.04 0.48 -24.07
N SER A 141 1.90 1.05 -23.71
CA SER A 141 1.30 2.18 -24.45
C SER A 141 1.91 3.48 -23.93
N PHE A 142 2.68 4.17 -24.76
CA PHE A 142 3.32 5.42 -24.35
C PHE A 142 3.66 6.31 -25.54
N GLU A 143 3.68 7.61 -25.27
CA GLU A 143 4.33 8.59 -26.12
C GLU A 143 5.78 8.83 -25.66
N ARG A 144 6.73 8.87 -26.61
CA ARG A 144 8.11 9.27 -26.34
C ARG A 144 8.23 10.79 -26.36
N THR A 145 7.71 11.44 -25.32
CA THR A 145 7.71 12.89 -25.17
C THR A 145 8.42 13.29 -23.88
N SER A 146 8.94 14.53 -23.81
CA SER A 146 9.29 15.10 -22.51
C SER A 146 7.98 15.45 -21.81
N SER A 147 7.81 15.01 -20.57
CA SER A 147 6.63 15.30 -19.78
C SER A 147 7.02 15.92 -18.44
N THR A 148 6.06 16.57 -17.81
CA THR A 148 6.24 17.22 -16.51
C THR A 148 5.12 16.76 -15.59
N VAL A 149 5.47 16.43 -14.35
CA VAL A 149 4.51 16.07 -13.29
C VAL A 149 4.81 16.94 -12.09
N GLY A 150 3.86 17.77 -11.67
CA GLY A 150 4.05 18.69 -10.55
C GLY A 150 5.27 19.60 -10.73
N GLY A 151 5.56 20.08 -11.94
CA GLY A 151 6.77 20.88 -12.22
C GLY A 151 8.09 20.10 -12.26
N VAL A 152 8.08 18.77 -12.06
CA VAL A 152 9.27 17.91 -12.19
C VAL A 152 9.38 17.41 -13.63
N PRO A 153 10.48 17.71 -14.36
CA PRO A 153 10.65 17.27 -15.74
C PRO A 153 11.12 15.81 -15.82
N PHE A 154 10.48 15.04 -16.69
CA PHE A 154 10.84 13.66 -17.05
C PHE A 154 11.31 13.62 -18.50
N ARG A 155 12.61 13.41 -18.69
CA ARG A 155 13.25 13.36 -20.02
C ARG A 155 13.69 11.94 -20.35
N GLY A 156 13.28 11.44 -21.52
CA GLY A 156 13.65 10.10 -21.98
C GLY A 156 13.01 8.96 -21.20
N ILE A 157 11.92 9.24 -20.47
CA ILE A 157 11.08 8.25 -19.80
C ILE A 157 9.75 8.16 -20.56
N ASN A 158 9.23 6.95 -20.70
CA ASN A 158 7.95 6.69 -21.36
C ASN A 158 6.82 7.39 -20.60
N CYS A 159 6.05 8.25 -21.27
CA CYS A 159 4.83 8.80 -20.72
C CYS A 159 3.66 7.91 -21.15
N VAL A 160 3.11 7.15 -20.20
CA VAL A 160 2.07 6.14 -20.46
C VAL A 160 0.72 6.80 -20.49
N ASP A 161 -0.03 6.57 -21.56
CA ASP A 161 -1.30 7.21 -21.91
C ASP A 161 -2.48 6.22 -21.97
N ALA A 162 -2.29 4.98 -21.50
CA ALA A 162 -3.39 4.04 -21.37
C ALA A 162 -4.21 4.32 -20.10
N ALA A 163 -5.52 4.10 -20.19
CA ALA A 163 -6.43 4.27 -19.06
C ALA A 163 -5.97 3.54 -17.79
N PRO A 164 -6.09 4.19 -16.61
CA PRO A 164 -6.72 5.49 -16.38
C PRO A 164 -5.79 6.71 -16.57
N LEU A 165 -4.57 6.55 -17.10
CA LEU A 165 -3.55 7.61 -17.11
C LEU A 165 -3.78 8.69 -18.16
N ASP A 166 -4.58 8.41 -19.19
CA ASP A 166 -5.07 9.39 -20.17
C ASP A 166 -5.93 10.50 -19.56
N HIS A 167 -6.50 10.25 -18.38
CA HIS A 167 -7.24 11.25 -17.61
C HIS A 167 -6.32 12.16 -16.76
N PHE A 168 -5.04 11.81 -16.62
CA PHE A 168 -4.11 12.65 -15.87
C PHE A 168 -4.01 14.05 -16.49
N CYS A 169 -3.64 15.03 -15.67
CA CYS A 169 -3.37 16.39 -16.11
C CYS A 169 -2.43 17.06 -15.10
N GLU A 170 -1.53 17.94 -15.55
CA GLU A 170 -0.50 18.51 -14.66
C GLU A 170 -1.05 19.58 -13.72
N ALA A 171 -1.96 20.43 -14.21
CA ALA A 171 -2.59 21.49 -13.43
C ALA A 171 -4.02 21.75 -13.92
N PRO A 172 -5.00 21.93 -13.02
CA PRO A 172 -6.33 22.40 -13.37
C PRO A 172 -6.31 23.84 -13.96
N PRO A 173 -7.24 24.20 -14.86
CA PRO A 173 -8.20 23.32 -15.53
C PRO A 173 -7.48 22.36 -16.49
N CYS A 174 -7.88 21.08 -16.48
CA CYS A 174 -7.26 20.04 -17.31
C CYS A 174 -7.47 20.34 -18.80
N GLN A 175 -6.48 20.99 -19.43
CA GLN A 175 -6.51 21.36 -20.85
C GLN A 175 -5.60 20.45 -21.69
N THR A 176 -4.48 19.98 -21.14
CA THR A 176 -3.56 19.01 -21.76
C THR A 176 -2.67 18.33 -20.69
N ASN A 177 -2.65 16.99 -20.64
CA ASN A 177 -1.52 16.08 -20.28
C ASN A 177 -2.02 14.68 -19.85
N GLY A 178 -2.59 13.92 -20.79
CA GLY A 178 -3.12 12.57 -20.55
C GLY A 178 -2.05 11.48 -20.53
N CYS A 179 -1.01 11.63 -19.70
CA CYS A 179 -0.06 10.54 -19.48
C CYS A 179 0.71 10.68 -18.15
N VAL A 180 1.20 9.55 -17.63
CA VAL A 180 2.06 9.49 -16.43
C VAL A 180 3.39 8.81 -16.78
N PRO A 181 4.56 9.39 -16.41
CA PRO A 181 5.86 8.77 -16.65
C PRO A 181 6.01 7.46 -15.86
N ARG A 182 6.33 6.36 -16.53
CA ARG A 182 6.56 5.04 -15.90
C ARG A 182 7.87 4.39 -16.30
N GLY A 183 8.38 3.52 -15.43
CA GLY A 183 9.45 2.59 -15.79
C GLY A 183 8.99 1.56 -16.84
N ARG A 184 9.94 0.85 -17.45
CA ARG A 184 9.64 -0.20 -18.45
C ARG A 184 9.32 -1.53 -17.77
N TRP A 185 8.14 -1.61 -17.16
CA TRP A 185 7.72 -2.73 -16.31
C TRP A 185 7.72 -4.09 -17.01
N THR A 186 7.52 -4.13 -18.33
CA THR A 186 7.62 -5.37 -19.13
C THR A 186 9.00 -6.04 -19.07
N SER A 187 10.06 -5.28 -18.75
CA SER A 187 11.45 -5.72 -18.68
C SER A 187 12.10 -5.48 -17.31
N THR A 188 11.29 -5.18 -16.29
CA THR A 188 11.75 -4.98 -14.92
C THR A 188 11.46 -6.22 -14.10
N TYR A 189 12.44 -6.70 -13.35
CA TYR A 189 12.30 -7.85 -12.47
C TYR A 189 11.99 -7.43 -11.03
N PHE A 190 11.48 -8.35 -10.22
CA PHE A 190 11.21 -8.05 -8.82
C PHE A 190 12.49 -7.86 -8.02
N SER A 191 12.43 -6.90 -7.09
CA SER A 191 13.42 -6.77 -6.02
C SER A 191 13.37 -7.97 -5.06
N PRO A 192 14.51 -8.47 -4.56
CA PRO A 192 14.49 -9.39 -3.44
C PRO A 192 13.95 -8.76 -2.15
N ASP A 193 13.95 -7.44 -1.98
CA ASP A 193 13.38 -6.80 -0.77
C ASP A 193 11.85 -6.95 -0.67
N VAL A 194 11.16 -7.32 -1.75
CA VAL A 194 9.73 -7.67 -1.71
C VAL A 194 9.47 -9.16 -1.43
N ASN A 195 10.53 -9.96 -1.31
CA ASN A 195 10.39 -11.37 -0.98
C ASN A 195 9.88 -11.53 0.47
N PHE A 196 9.15 -12.61 0.71
CA PHE A 196 8.50 -12.86 2.00
C PHE A 196 9.43 -12.77 3.21
N ASN A 197 10.66 -13.27 3.11
CA ASN A 197 11.61 -13.28 4.22
C ASN A 197 11.99 -11.85 4.62
N ARG A 198 12.26 -10.99 3.63
CA ARG A 198 12.58 -9.56 3.84
C ARG A 198 11.41 -8.79 4.41
N VAL A 199 10.22 -9.01 3.87
CA VAL A 199 8.99 -8.40 4.38
C VAL A 199 8.72 -8.84 5.82
N LYS A 200 8.84 -10.14 6.12
CA LYS A 200 8.68 -10.67 7.48
C LYS A 200 9.69 -10.05 8.46
N ALA A 201 10.96 -9.96 8.06
CA ALA A 201 12.00 -9.33 8.88
C ALA A 201 11.70 -7.85 9.15
N ALA A 202 11.29 -7.09 8.13
CA ALA A 202 10.94 -5.67 8.27
C ALA A 202 9.77 -5.45 9.26
N VAL A 203 8.82 -6.38 9.31
CA VAL A 203 7.65 -6.31 10.20
C VAL A 203 7.99 -6.73 11.63
N PHE A 204 8.87 -7.71 11.85
CA PHE A 204 9.00 -8.37 13.15
C PHE A 204 10.36 -8.28 13.87
N ASP A 205 11.43 -7.84 13.20
CA ASP A 205 12.76 -7.73 13.83
C ASP A 205 12.87 -6.53 14.78
N GLY A 206 12.08 -5.48 14.54
CA GLY A 206 12.07 -4.27 15.35
C GLY A 206 11.43 -4.47 16.72
N LEU A 207 12.01 -3.86 17.75
CA LEU A 207 11.49 -3.91 19.12
C LEU A 207 10.44 -2.83 19.41
N SER A 208 10.40 -1.77 18.59
CA SER A 208 9.48 -0.64 18.72
C SER A 208 8.88 -0.27 17.37
N VAL A 209 7.75 0.46 17.38
CA VAL A 209 7.09 0.87 16.14
C VAL A 209 7.99 1.79 15.31
N ALA A 210 8.84 2.63 15.92
CA ALA A 210 9.77 3.47 15.18
C ALA A 210 10.80 2.63 14.38
N THR A 211 11.32 1.56 14.98
CA THR A 211 12.24 0.64 14.29
C THR A 211 11.55 -0.12 13.15
N VAL A 212 10.29 -0.53 13.33
CA VAL A 212 9.49 -1.20 12.30
C VAL A 212 9.12 -0.24 11.16
N THR A 213 8.70 0.99 11.48
CA THR A 213 8.46 2.08 10.52
C THR A 213 9.67 2.28 9.63
N SER A 214 10.86 2.44 10.22
CA SER A 214 12.11 2.63 9.48
C SER A 214 12.47 1.42 8.62
N ALA A 215 12.31 0.20 9.15
CA ALA A 215 12.60 -1.02 8.42
C ALA A 215 11.69 -1.19 7.19
N ILE A 216 10.39 -0.94 7.33
CA ILE A 216 9.42 -1.01 6.22
C ILE A 216 9.72 0.08 5.18
N GLU A 217 9.97 1.32 5.60
CA GLU A 217 10.25 2.45 4.70
C GLU A 217 11.52 2.19 3.87
N LEU A 218 12.62 1.82 4.53
CA LEU A 218 13.94 1.69 3.89
C LEU A 218 14.12 0.42 3.05
N SER A 219 13.23 -0.58 3.21
CA SER A 219 13.27 -1.83 2.47
C SER A 219 12.17 -1.89 1.41
N VAL A 220 11.07 -2.58 1.71
CA VAL A 220 9.99 -2.93 0.79
C VAL A 220 9.33 -1.70 0.16
N HIS A 221 9.17 -0.61 0.91
CA HIS A 221 8.59 0.64 0.38
C HIS A 221 9.49 1.29 -0.68
N ASN A 222 10.71 1.67 -0.31
CA ASN A 222 11.66 2.29 -1.24
C ASN A 222 11.98 1.38 -2.44
N SER A 223 12.01 0.06 -2.23
CA SER A 223 12.23 -0.93 -3.28
C SER A 223 11.17 -0.86 -4.36
N VAL A 224 9.90 -0.83 -3.98
CA VAL A 224 8.79 -0.82 -4.93
C VAL A 224 8.74 0.51 -5.69
N HIS A 225 8.96 1.65 -5.02
CA HIS A 225 9.09 2.95 -5.70
C HIS A 225 10.22 2.95 -6.73
N ASN A 226 11.40 2.44 -6.38
CA ASN A 226 12.52 2.35 -7.32
C ASN A 226 12.24 1.38 -8.47
N MET A 227 11.65 0.22 -8.16
CA MET A 227 11.29 -0.83 -9.11
C MET A 227 10.27 -0.33 -10.14
N LEU A 228 9.26 0.43 -9.73
CA LEU A 228 8.25 0.98 -10.64
C LEU A 228 8.81 2.11 -11.52
N GLY A 229 9.86 2.83 -11.10
CA GLY A 229 10.49 3.84 -11.95
C GLY A 229 9.58 5.05 -12.23
N GLY A 230 9.94 5.88 -13.22
CA GLY A 230 9.11 7.03 -13.64
C GLY A 230 8.73 7.96 -12.48
N ALA A 231 7.46 8.36 -12.42
CA ALA A 231 6.90 9.17 -11.33
C ALA A 231 7.04 8.47 -9.97
N MET A 232 6.81 7.15 -9.90
CA MET A 232 6.96 6.35 -8.66
C MET A 232 8.37 6.41 -8.08
N ARG A 233 9.41 6.64 -8.88
CA ARG A 233 10.79 6.79 -8.37
C ARG A 233 11.05 8.16 -7.74
N ASN A 234 10.16 9.13 -7.90
CA ASN A 234 10.33 10.47 -7.35
C ASN A 234 9.60 10.62 -6.01
N LEU A 235 10.35 10.93 -4.94
CA LEU A 235 9.80 11.06 -3.58
C LEU A 235 8.65 12.07 -3.44
N TYR A 236 8.59 13.11 -4.27
CA TYR A 236 7.56 14.15 -4.13
C TYR A 236 6.34 13.87 -5.00
N VAL A 237 6.54 13.39 -6.22
CA VAL A 237 5.46 13.24 -7.22
C VAL A 237 5.04 11.79 -7.49
N SER A 238 5.48 10.83 -6.67
CA SER A 238 5.08 9.42 -6.82
C SER A 238 3.57 9.20 -6.72
N ALA A 239 2.86 10.03 -5.95
CA ALA A 239 1.40 10.03 -5.85
C ALA A 239 0.67 10.40 -7.15
N ALA A 240 1.39 10.80 -8.21
CA ALA A 240 0.84 11.01 -9.55
C ALA A 240 0.47 9.69 -10.27
N ASP A 241 1.03 8.56 -9.85
CA ASP A 241 0.70 7.26 -10.42
C ASP A 241 -0.36 6.54 -9.55
N PRO A 242 -1.51 6.11 -10.10
CA PRO A 242 -2.55 5.38 -9.36
C PRO A 242 -2.05 4.15 -8.60
N ILE A 243 -0.95 3.52 -9.03
CA ILE A 243 -0.37 2.39 -8.31
C ILE A 243 0.18 2.77 -6.93
N PHE A 244 0.50 4.05 -6.70
CA PHE A 244 0.95 4.58 -5.41
C PHE A 244 0.02 4.17 -4.27
N TYR A 245 -1.29 4.36 -4.48
CA TYR A 245 -2.29 4.12 -3.44
C TYR A 245 -2.41 2.64 -3.09
N SER A 246 -2.24 1.76 -4.09
CA SER A 246 -2.27 0.31 -3.87
C SER A 246 -0.97 -0.22 -3.25
N HIS A 247 0.17 0.36 -3.62
CA HIS A 247 1.45 0.10 -2.96
C HIS A 247 1.38 0.49 -1.47
N HIS A 248 0.91 1.70 -1.18
CA HIS A 248 0.79 2.20 0.20
C HIS A 248 -0.31 1.51 1.00
N ALA A 249 -1.37 0.99 0.36
CA ALA A 249 -2.31 0.07 1.02
C ALA A 249 -1.62 -1.24 1.46
N THR A 250 -0.65 -1.75 0.70
CA THR A 250 0.18 -2.89 1.15
C THR A 250 1.07 -2.49 2.32
N ILE A 251 1.70 -1.32 2.30
CA ILE A 251 2.51 -0.80 3.42
C ILE A 251 1.66 -0.67 4.70
N ASP A 252 0.45 -0.13 4.59
CA ASP A 252 -0.49 -0.04 5.70
C ASP A 252 -0.96 -1.42 6.21
N LEU A 253 -1.14 -2.40 5.30
CA LEU A 253 -1.39 -3.79 5.66
C LEU A 253 -0.22 -4.40 6.46
N LEU A 254 1.03 -4.11 6.10
CA LEU A 254 2.20 -4.58 6.88
C LEU A 254 2.19 -4.02 8.30
N HIS A 255 1.86 -2.74 8.46
CA HIS A 255 1.66 -2.15 9.79
C HIS A 255 0.48 -2.81 10.54
N THR A 256 -0.61 -3.12 9.84
CA THR A 256 -1.76 -3.83 10.42
C THR A 256 -1.40 -5.24 10.88
N ILE A 257 -0.54 -5.95 10.15
CA ILE A 257 0.00 -7.26 10.56
C ILE A 257 0.83 -7.12 11.84
N TYR A 258 1.74 -6.14 11.90
CA TYR A 258 2.52 -5.84 13.10
C TYR A 258 1.62 -5.55 14.30
N GLU A 259 0.63 -4.67 14.14
CA GLU A 259 -0.32 -4.28 15.18
C GLU A 259 -1.09 -5.49 15.72
N ASN A 260 -1.59 -6.35 14.81
CA ASN A 260 -2.29 -7.58 15.17
C ASN A 260 -1.42 -8.55 15.97
N CYS A 261 -0.14 -8.66 15.63
CA CYS A 261 0.76 -9.64 16.22
C CYS A 261 1.42 -9.17 17.52
N ARG A 262 1.79 -7.91 17.60
CA ARG A 262 2.59 -7.36 18.72
C ARG A 262 1.79 -6.54 19.71
N ILE A 263 0.64 -5.97 19.29
CA ILE A 263 -0.11 -4.99 20.08
C ILE A 263 -1.43 -5.54 20.56
N LYS A 264 -2.28 -6.07 19.67
CA LYS A 264 -3.60 -6.61 20.05
C LYS A 264 -3.53 -7.66 21.18
N PRO A 265 -2.57 -8.61 21.20
CA PRO A 265 -2.52 -9.64 22.23
C PRO A 265 -2.20 -9.10 23.63
N LEU A 266 -1.67 -7.89 23.73
CA LEU A 266 -1.35 -7.24 25.01
C LEU A 266 -2.60 -6.73 25.73
N GLY A 267 -3.73 -6.57 25.03
CA GLY A 267 -4.98 -6.08 25.64
C GLY A 267 -4.86 -4.68 26.24
N LEU A 268 -3.98 -3.84 25.68
CA LEU A 268 -3.71 -2.49 26.20
C LEU A 268 -4.96 -1.61 26.11
N SER A 269 -5.22 -0.84 27.17
CA SER A 269 -6.16 0.28 27.11
C SER A 269 -5.68 1.34 26.11
N GLU A 270 -6.56 2.26 25.72
CA GLU A 270 -6.17 3.35 24.83
C GLU A 270 -5.06 4.23 25.39
N SER A 271 -5.11 4.54 26.70
CA SER A 271 -4.04 5.31 27.35
C SER A 271 -2.72 4.56 27.36
N GLN A 272 -2.74 3.24 27.56
CA GLN A 272 -1.54 2.42 27.52
C GLN A 272 -0.95 2.35 26.10
N ARG A 273 -1.79 2.21 25.06
CA ARG A 273 -1.36 2.20 23.66
C ARG A 273 -0.60 3.45 23.27
N ARG A 274 -1.01 4.63 23.73
CA ARG A 274 -0.35 5.92 23.42
C ARG A 274 1.06 6.03 23.98
N THR A 275 1.40 5.25 25.00
CA THR A 275 2.70 5.29 25.69
C THR A 275 3.54 4.04 25.50
N ASP A 276 2.99 2.96 24.95
CA ASP A 276 3.74 1.73 24.69
C ASP A 276 4.58 1.92 23.41
N PRO A 277 5.92 1.79 23.47
CA PRO A 277 6.79 2.05 22.32
C PRO A 277 6.55 1.11 21.14
N ARG A 278 5.85 -0.02 21.35
CA ARG A 278 5.44 -0.91 20.27
C ARG A 278 4.20 -0.40 19.55
N ALA A 279 3.35 0.38 20.20
CA ALA A 279 2.12 0.92 19.60
C ALA A 279 2.30 2.35 19.08
N PHE A 280 3.03 3.17 19.82
CA PHE A 280 3.35 4.55 19.45
C PHE A 280 4.71 4.97 20.02
N GLU A 281 5.53 5.57 19.17
CA GLU A 281 6.81 6.16 19.59
C GLU A 281 7.03 7.47 18.82
N GLY A 282 7.13 8.57 19.57
CA GLY A 282 7.39 9.89 19.03
C GLY A 282 8.85 10.09 18.62
N CYS A 283 9.12 11.14 17.83
CA CYS A 283 10.47 11.53 17.42
C CYS A 283 10.56 13.04 17.21
N VAL A 284 11.68 13.52 16.68
CA VAL A 284 11.87 14.93 16.34
C VAL A 284 11.82 15.10 14.82
N ILE A 285 10.92 15.96 14.33
CA ILE A 285 10.79 16.28 12.90
C ILE A 285 11.10 17.77 12.73
N SER A 286 12.12 18.09 11.92
CA SER A 286 12.56 19.48 11.67
C SER A 286 12.87 20.29 12.94
N GLY A 287 13.36 19.64 13.99
CA GLY A 287 13.68 20.27 15.28
C GLY A 287 12.52 20.32 16.28
N GLU A 288 11.31 19.95 15.87
CA GLU A 288 10.13 19.96 16.71
C GLU A 288 9.78 18.56 17.23
N PRO A 289 9.43 18.40 18.51
CA PRO A 289 9.00 17.12 19.06
C PRO A 289 7.62 16.73 18.54
N VAL A 290 7.51 15.51 18.05
CA VAL A 290 6.28 14.89 17.58
C VAL A 290 5.89 13.78 18.54
N ASN A 291 4.67 13.85 19.07
CA ASN A 291 4.11 12.91 20.03
C ASN A 291 2.70 12.47 19.59
N ASP A 292 2.02 11.68 20.42
CA ASP A 292 0.74 11.07 20.10
C ASP A 292 -0.37 12.11 19.88
N ASN A 293 -0.23 13.29 20.50
CA ASN A 293 -1.17 14.39 20.40
C ASN A 293 -0.77 15.44 19.34
N THR A 294 0.31 15.21 18.59
CA THR A 294 0.66 16.06 17.45
C THR A 294 -0.36 15.85 16.31
N THR A 295 -0.86 16.95 15.74
CA THR A 295 -1.78 16.90 14.60
C THR A 295 -1.01 16.52 13.33
N VAL A 296 -1.55 15.60 12.55
CA VAL A 296 -1.01 15.21 11.25
C VAL A 296 -1.34 16.26 10.20
N LEU A 297 -0.32 16.81 9.56
CA LEU A 297 -0.46 17.76 8.45
C LEU A 297 -1.00 17.06 7.20
N MET A 298 -2.02 17.65 6.57
CA MET A 298 -2.68 17.17 5.33
C MET A 298 -3.06 18.36 4.43
N GLU A 299 -2.19 19.36 4.33
CA GLU A 299 -2.46 20.60 3.60
C GLU A 299 -2.02 20.51 2.13
N GLU A 300 -2.85 21.02 1.21
CA GLU A 300 -2.48 21.23 -0.20
C GLU A 300 -1.97 22.66 -0.36
N SER A 301 -0.65 22.84 -0.39
CA SER A 301 -0.01 24.17 -0.51
C SER A 301 0.25 24.60 -1.95
N THR A 302 0.04 23.70 -2.93
CA THR A 302 0.48 23.84 -4.32
C THR A 302 -0.47 24.60 -5.24
N GLY A 303 -1.53 25.23 -4.71
CA GLY A 303 -2.36 26.17 -5.47
C GLY A 303 -3.39 25.53 -6.41
N GLY A 304 -3.71 24.25 -6.24
CA GLY A 304 -4.73 23.54 -7.03
C GLY A 304 -6.18 23.96 -6.74
N GLY A 305 -6.41 24.77 -5.70
CA GLY A 305 -7.64 25.54 -5.50
C GLY A 305 -8.86 24.75 -5.01
N GLN A 306 -8.75 23.44 -4.76
CA GLN A 306 -9.83 22.64 -4.17
C GLN A 306 -9.52 22.27 -2.72
N ALA A 307 -10.46 22.58 -1.82
CA ALA A 307 -10.33 22.30 -0.39
C ALA A 307 -10.39 20.79 -0.11
N VAL A 308 -9.23 20.16 0.04
CA VAL A 308 -9.08 18.73 0.39
C VAL A 308 -9.48 18.42 1.84
N ASP A 309 -9.53 19.43 2.71
CA ASP A 309 -9.90 19.30 4.13
C ASP A 309 -11.22 18.59 4.36
N ALA A 310 -12.17 18.73 3.43
CA ALA A 310 -13.47 18.08 3.49
C ALA A 310 -13.35 16.54 3.55
N TYR A 311 -12.31 15.97 2.93
CA TYR A 311 -12.08 14.53 2.91
C TYR A 311 -11.41 13.99 4.19
N PHE A 312 -10.94 14.89 5.07
CA PHE A 312 -10.29 14.57 6.34
C PHE A 312 -11.10 14.98 7.58
N ARG A 313 -12.20 15.73 7.42
CA ARG A 313 -12.94 16.39 8.52
C ARG A 313 -13.24 15.50 9.72
N ASP A 314 -13.63 14.25 9.48
CA ASP A 314 -14.03 13.29 10.53
C ASP A 314 -13.02 12.13 10.70
N VAL A 315 -11.87 12.22 10.02
CA VAL A 315 -10.74 11.29 10.22
C VAL A 315 -9.96 11.76 11.46
N PRO A 316 -9.55 10.86 12.38
CA PRO A 316 -8.75 11.25 13.52
C PRO A 316 -7.53 12.08 13.10
N SER A 317 -7.34 13.20 13.79
CA SER A 317 -6.36 14.21 13.37
C SER A 317 -5.01 14.07 14.04
N LYS A 318 -4.92 13.32 15.15
CA LYS A 318 -3.71 13.12 15.95
C LYS A 318 -3.03 11.79 15.63
N TYR A 319 -1.70 11.76 15.68
CA TYR A 319 -0.95 10.54 15.36
C TYR A 319 -1.32 9.34 16.25
N GLY A 320 -1.52 9.54 17.56
CA GLY A 320 -1.89 8.48 18.49
C GLY A 320 -3.22 7.80 18.16
N ASP A 321 -4.12 8.50 17.48
CA ASP A 321 -5.46 8.03 17.12
C ASP A 321 -5.45 7.19 15.82
N LEU A 322 -4.33 7.17 15.11
CA LEU A 322 -4.19 6.51 13.81
C LEU A 322 -3.53 5.14 13.91
N THR A 323 -3.17 4.68 15.11
CA THR A 323 -2.40 3.42 15.29
C THR A 323 -3.17 2.15 14.93
N ASP A 324 -4.50 2.19 14.93
CA ASP A 324 -5.38 1.03 14.66
C ASP A 324 -6.40 1.36 13.56
N THR A 325 -6.36 0.61 12.45
CA THR A 325 -7.27 0.79 11.29
C THR A 325 -8.73 0.56 11.63
N THR A 326 -9.02 -0.17 12.71
CA THR A 326 -10.37 -0.51 13.16
C THR A 326 -10.96 0.51 14.13
N ARG A 327 -10.18 1.51 14.54
CA ARG A 327 -10.55 2.54 15.53
C ARG A 327 -10.49 3.97 14.98
N LEU A 328 -10.88 4.14 13.72
CA LEU A 328 -10.92 5.43 13.01
C LEU A 328 -12.34 6.02 12.87
N GLY A 329 -13.26 5.64 13.77
CA GLY A 329 -14.66 6.07 13.73
C GLY A 329 -15.39 5.57 12.48
N ASN A 330 -16.11 6.46 11.79
CA ASN A 330 -16.83 6.13 10.55
C ASN A 330 -15.90 5.81 9.37
N HIS A 331 -14.61 6.05 9.53
CA HIS A 331 -13.58 5.75 8.54
C HIS A 331 -12.79 4.49 8.88
N SER A 332 -13.17 3.75 9.93
CA SER A 332 -12.57 2.45 10.24
C SER A 332 -12.68 1.52 9.04
N TYR A 333 -11.62 0.76 8.82
CA TYR A 333 -11.55 -0.23 7.75
C TYR A 333 -10.82 -1.46 8.22
N SER A 334 -11.01 -2.53 7.45
CA SER A 334 -10.37 -3.81 7.65
C SER A 334 -9.73 -4.28 6.36
N TYR A 335 -9.10 -5.45 6.42
CA TYR A 335 -8.49 -6.08 5.27
C TYR A 335 -9.07 -7.47 5.07
N ASP A 336 -9.24 -7.86 3.82
CA ASP A 336 -9.39 -9.24 3.37
C ASP A 336 -8.05 -9.74 2.82
N ILE A 337 -7.36 -10.53 3.63
CA ILE A 337 -5.95 -10.88 3.50
C ILE A 337 -5.83 -12.34 3.09
N GLY A 338 -5.08 -12.62 2.03
CA GLY A 338 -4.81 -13.97 1.56
C GLY A 338 -3.32 -14.27 1.42
N GLY A 339 -3.02 -15.46 0.90
CA GLY A 339 -1.66 -15.85 0.51
C GLY A 339 -0.66 -15.83 1.66
N LEU A 340 0.59 -15.49 1.34
CA LEU A 340 1.68 -15.43 2.31
C LEU A 340 1.44 -14.37 3.40
N LEU A 341 0.86 -13.21 3.04
CA LEU A 341 0.51 -12.16 4.01
C LEU A 341 -0.58 -12.62 4.98
N GLY A 342 -1.51 -13.48 4.54
CA GLY A 342 -2.53 -14.09 5.40
C GLY A 342 -1.93 -15.10 6.40
N ASP A 343 -0.94 -15.90 5.98
CA ASP A 343 -0.18 -16.76 6.90
C ASP A 343 0.60 -15.92 7.92
N MET A 344 1.22 -14.82 7.47
CA MET A 344 1.94 -13.87 8.32
C MET A 344 1.03 -13.19 9.33
N PHE A 345 -0.16 -12.75 8.91
CA PHE A 345 -1.16 -12.17 9.79
C PHE A 345 -1.67 -13.19 10.83
N THR A 346 -1.83 -14.45 10.44
CA THR A 346 -2.37 -15.51 11.33
C THR A 346 -1.34 -16.01 12.34
N LYS A 347 -0.08 -16.18 11.90
CA LYS A 347 0.95 -16.89 12.65
C LYS A 347 2.09 -15.98 13.14
N CYS A 348 2.05 -14.70 12.79
CA CYS A 348 3.01 -13.70 13.25
C CYS A 348 4.46 -14.14 12.99
N GLU A 349 5.34 -14.04 13.98
CA GLU A 349 6.76 -14.42 13.89
C GLU A 349 6.95 -15.89 13.51
N ALA A 350 5.96 -16.73 13.80
CA ALA A 350 6.01 -18.16 13.49
C ALA A 350 5.53 -18.48 12.07
N SER A 351 5.12 -17.49 11.27
CA SER A 351 4.75 -17.70 9.87
C SER A 351 5.89 -18.34 9.06
N GLY A 352 5.57 -19.40 8.33
CA GLY A 352 6.53 -20.25 7.63
C GLY A 352 7.43 -21.14 8.50
N ASN A 353 7.51 -20.94 9.83
CA ASN A 353 8.24 -21.84 10.74
C ASN A 353 7.29 -22.85 11.39
N GLY A 354 6.03 -22.43 11.58
CA GLY A 354 4.95 -23.23 12.13
C GLY A 354 4.59 -22.87 13.56
N LEU A 355 3.33 -23.15 13.91
CA LEU A 355 2.80 -23.04 15.26
C LEU A 355 2.17 -24.38 15.69
N PRO A 356 2.14 -24.67 17.00
CA PRO A 356 1.23 -25.66 17.54
C PRO A 356 -0.23 -25.33 17.16
N VAL A 357 -1.03 -26.35 16.84
CA VAL A 357 -2.42 -26.18 16.35
C VAL A 357 -3.30 -25.38 17.33
N GLU A 358 -3.14 -25.60 18.63
CA GLU A 358 -3.88 -24.86 19.66
C GLU A 358 -3.53 -23.37 19.70
N GLU A 359 -2.26 -23.03 19.43
CA GLU A 359 -1.82 -21.65 19.36
C GLU A 359 -2.35 -20.95 18.10
N GLU A 360 -2.37 -21.66 16.97
CA GLU A 360 -3.03 -21.19 15.74
C GLU A 360 -4.53 -20.93 15.97
N ARG A 361 -5.22 -21.81 16.72
CA ARG A 361 -6.64 -21.64 17.06
C ARG A 361 -6.88 -20.44 17.96
N ARG A 362 -5.98 -20.17 18.92
CA ARG A 362 -6.05 -19.01 19.81
C ARG A 362 -5.90 -17.69 19.03
N LEU A 363 -4.92 -17.62 18.13
CA LEU A 363 -4.69 -16.45 17.29
C LEU A 363 -5.88 -16.20 16.34
N LYS A 364 -6.56 -17.26 15.88
CA LYS A 364 -7.76 -17.12 15.03
C LYS A 364 -8.94 -16.39 15.68
N ALA A 365 -9.07 -16.43 17.01
CA ALA A 365 -10.15 -15.73 17.70
C ALA A 365 -9.91 -14.21 17.82
N GLN A 366 -8.67 -13.74 17.59
CA GLN A 366 -8.27 -12.36 17.88
C GLN A 366 -8.46 -11.39 16.70
N TRP A 367 -8.75 -11.87 15.49
CA TRP A 367 -8.84 -11.04 14.29
C TRP A 367 -10.27 -10.77 13.78
N ALA A 368 -11.30 -10.86 14.62
CA ALA A 368 -12.71 -10.77 14.22
C ALA A 368 -13.09 -9.55 13.33
N SER A 369 -12.28 -8.49 13.32
CA SER A 369 -12.45 -7.32 12.47
C SER A 369 -11.91 -7.44 11.04
N HIS A 370 -11.02 -8.40 10.75
CA HIS A 370 -10.43 -8.64 9.42
C HIS A 370 -10.99 -9.92 8.80
N VAL A 371 -10.76 -10.13 7.51
CA VAL A 371 -11.01 -11.41 6.85
C VAL A 371 -9.67 -12.03 6.49
N VAL A 372 -9.39 -13.23 6.97
CA VAL A 372 -8.14 -13.94 6.64
C VAL A 372 -8.48 -15.23 5.88
N ARG A 373 -8.04 -15.28 4.63
CA ARG A 373 -8.23 -16.42 3.73
C ARG A 373 -7.10 -17.42 3.91
N PRO A 374 -7.40 -18.74 3.84
CA PRO A 374 -6.36 -19.75 3.88
C PRO A 374 -5.45 -19.66 2.65
N VAL A 375 -4.19 -20.07 2.82
CA VAL A 375 -3.23 -20.19 1.71
C VAL A 375 -3.73 -21.24 0.71
N LYS A 376 -4.13 -20.79 -0.49
CA LYS A 376 -4.63 -21.68 -1.56
C LYS A 376 -3.54 -22.10 -2.54
N SER A 377 -2.63 -21.20 -2.91
CA SER A 377 -1.57 -21.43 -3.89
C SER A 377 -0.68 -22.62 -3.49
N SER A 378 -0.46 -23.55 -4.42
CA SER A 378 0.47 -24.68 -4.23
C SER A 378 1.90 -24.19 -4.03
N GLN A 379 2.31 -23.15 -4.75
CA GLN A 379 3.63 -22.54 -4.65
C GLN A 379 3.80 -21.90 -3.28
N ALA A 380 2.79 -21.18 -2.78
CA ALA A 380 2.83 -20.60 -1.43
C ALA A 380 2.90 -21.68 -0.34
N LYS A 381 2.17 -22.79 -0.48
CA LYS A 381 2.27 -23.94 0.43
C LYS A 381 3.66 -24.57 0.39
N ALA A 382 4.21 -24.79 -0.80
CA ALA A 382 5.55 -25.36 -0.98
C ALA A 382 6.62 -24.44 -0.37
N PHE A 383 6.51 -23.12 -0.57
CA PHE A 383 7.41 -22.13 0.01
C PHE A 383 7.34 -22.13 1.55
N LEU A 384 6.15 -22.13 2.14
CA LEU A 384 5.99 -22.22 3.59
C LEU A 384 6.48 -23.57 4.14
N SER A 385 6.36 -24.66 3.38
CA SER A 385 6.93 -25.96 3.74
C SER A 385 8.45 -25.92 3.71
N TRP A 386 9.06 -25.37 2.66
CA TRP A 386 10.50 -25.21 2.55
C TRP A 386 11.05 -24.38 3.72
N ARG A 387 10.39 -23.28 4.08
CA ARG A 387 10.77 -22.48 5.26
C ARG A 387 10.74 -23.31 6.54
N ARG A 388 9.71 -24.14 6.73
CA ARG A 388 9.61 -25.03 7.90
C ARG A 388 10.75 -26.05 7.91
N ASP A 389 11.04 -26.68 6.78
CA ASP A 389 12.11 -27.68 6.68
C ASP A 389 13.48 -27.06 7.00
N VAL A 390 13.75 -25.85 6.51
CA VAL A 390 14.97 -25.10 6.85
C VAL A 390 15.00 -24.72 8.33
N HIS A 391 13.88 -24.31 8.91
CA HIS A 391 13.78 -24.00 10.33
C HIS A 391 14.10 -25.23 11.20
N ASP A 392 13.44 -26.35 10.92
CA ASP A 392 13.61 -27.60 11.66
C ASP A 392 15.05 -28.12 11.55
N GLN A 393 15.64 -28.05 10.37
CA GLN A 393 17.03 -28.43 10.15
C GLN A 393 18.01 -27.50 10.88
N ALA A 394 17.75 -26.19 10.90
CA ALA A 394 18.52 -25.22 11.67
C ALA A 394 18.48 -25.53 13.17
N GLN A 395 17.32 -25.91 13.71
CA GLN A 395 17.20 -26.33 15.12
C GLN A 395 18.04 -27.58 15.41
N LEU A 396 17.99 -28.60 14.54
CA LEU A 396 18.81 -29.82 14.68
C LEU A 396 20.31 -29.54 14.67
N GLN A 397 20.75 -28.52 13.93
CA GLN A 397 22.15 -28.12 13.82
C GLN A 397 22.59 -27.09 14.87
N GLY A 398 21.68 -26.63 15.75
CA GLY A 398 21.97 -25.58 16.73
C GLY A 398 22.22 -24.20 16.11
N VAL A 399 21.70 -23.95 14.90
CA VAL A 399 21.74 -22.63 14.25
C VAL A 399 20.76 -21.69 14.95
N LYS A 400 21.25 -20.56 15.44
CA LYS A 400 20.47 -19.64 16.28
C LYS A 400 19.43 -18.83 15.51
N ASP A 401 19.71 -18.46 14.27
CA ASP A 401 18.87 -17.57 13.46
C ASP A 401 18.55 -18.24 12.12
N SER A 402 17.52 -19.08 12.11
CA SER A 402 17.08 -19.77 10.89
C SER A 402 16.50 -18.80 9.85
N GLU A 403 15.96 -17.65 10.26
CA GLU A 403 15.45 -16.63 9.34
C GLU A 403 16.58 -16.04 8.50
N GLN A 404 17.71 -15.74 9.15
CA GLN A 404 18.90 -15.27 8.45
C GLN A 404 19.43 -16.30 7.44
N GLU A 405 19.38 -17.60 7.75
CA GLU A 405 19.79 -18.64 6.79
C GLU A 405 18.81 -18.75 5.60
N MET A 406 17.50 -18.68 5.84
CA MET A 406 16.51 -18.65 4.75
C MET A 406 16.70 -17.44 3.84
N GLU A 407 17.03 -16.27 4.42
CA GLU A 407 17.31 -15.07 3.63
C GLU A 407 18.56 -15.23 2.77
N LYS A 408 19.65 -15.80 3.32
CA LYS A 408 20.85 -16.11 2.50
C LYS A 408 20.51 -17.02 1.33
N MET A 409 19.70 -18.06 1.55
CA MET A 409 19.26 -18.96 0.49
C MET A 409 18.46 -18.22 -0.59
N MET A 410 17.55 -17.32 -0.20
CA MET A 410 16.80 -16.50 -1.16
C MET A 410 17.72 -15.56 -1.94
N VAL A 411 18.63 -14.83 -1.28
CA VAL A 411 19.60 -13.94 -1.95
C VAL A 411 20.43 -14.72 -2.98
N MET A 412 20.91 -15.92 -2.63
CA MET A 412 21.64 -16.78 -3.55
C MET A 412 20.79 -17.23 -4.74
N LEU A 413 19.49 -17.49 -4.54
CA LEU A 413 18.56 -17.81 -5.62
C LEU A 413 18.38 -16.63 -6.58
N TYR A 414 18.24 -15.40 -6.05
CA TYR A 414 18.17 -14.20 -6.88
C TYR A 414 19.44 -14.01 -7.71
N GLU A 415 20.61 -14.06 -7.06
CA GLU A 415 21.89 -13.79 -7.70
C GLU A 415 22.27 -14.84 -8.77
N ASN A 416 21.95 -16.11 -8.54
CA ASN A 416 22.48 -17.20 -9.37
C ASN A 416 21.42 -17.83 -10.29
N CYS A 417 20.13 -17.59 -10.08
CA CYS A 417 19.07 -18.33 -10.77
C CYS A 417 17.97 -17.46 -11.36
N LEU A 418 17.83 -16.21 -10.96
CA LEU A 418 16.82 -15.29 -11.49
C LEU A 418 17.48 -14.20 -12.33
N PRO A 419 16.79 -13.69 -13.37
CA PRO A 419 17.34 -12.61 -14.17
C PRO A 419 17.40 -11.28 -13.39
N GLY A 420 18.43 -10.48 -13.70
CA GLY A 420 18.72 -9.21 -13.03
C GLY A 420 19.86 -9.32 -12.03
N ASP A 421 20.48 -8.18 -11.70
CA ASP A 421 21.61 -8.13 -10.77
C ASP A 421 21.15 -7.70 -9.37
N VAL A 422 21.79 -8.26 -8.34
CA VAL A 422 21.61 -7.88 -6.94
C VAL A 422 22.50 -6.66 -6.64
N VAL A 423 22.02 -5.45 -6.93
CA VAL A 423 22.80 -4.20 -6.82
C VAL A 423 22.17 -3.15 -5.89
N ASP A 424 23.01 -2.26 -5.37
CA ASP A 424 22.61 -1.16 -4.49
C ASP A 424 21.73 -0.11 -5.19
N TYR A 425 21.01 0.69 -4.41
CA TYR A 425 20.30 1.85 -4.93
C TYR A 425 21.27 2.85 -5.56
N PRO A 426 20.92 3.44 -6.71
CA PRO A 426 21.69 4.54 -7.27
C PRO A 426 21.81 5.71 -6.29
N SER A 427 22.97 6.37 -6.26
CA SER A 427 23.25 7.46 -5.31
C SER A 427 22.21 8.58 -5.38
N GLU A 428 21.69 8.89 -6.57
CA GLU A 428 20.64 9.90 -6.74
C GLU A 428 19.31 9.47 -6.12
N PHE A 429 19.00 8.17 -6.12
CA PHE A 429 17.83 7.63 -5.45
C PHE A 429 18.00 7.72 -3.94
N LYS A 430 19.15 7.29 -3.40
CA LYS A 430 19.44 7.39 -1.96
C LYS A 430 19.31 8.82 -1.45
N ALA A 431 19.90 9.78 -2.18
CA ALA A 431 19.82 11.19 -1.84
C ALA A 431 18.37 11.71 -1.87
N MET A 432 17.59 11.33 -2.89
CA MET A 432 16.19 11.75 -3.02
C MET A 432 15.30 11.17 -1.92
N TRP A 433 15.53 9.91 -1.53
CA TRP A 433 14.73 9.16 -0.56
C TRP A 433 15.29 9.22 0.85
N ARG A 434 16.20 10.17 1.13
CA ARG A 434 16.81 10.42 2.45
C ARG A 434 17.43 9.17 3.08
N MET A 435 17.96 8.29 2.23
CA MET A 435 18.69 7.12 2.68
C MET A 435 20.12 7.57 3.01
N GLU A 436 20.49 7.56 4.29
CA GLU A 436 21.87 7.86 4.67
C GLU A 436 22.82 6.85 4.02
N ALA A 437 24.00 7.33 3.60
CA ALA A 437 25.10 6.47 3.19
C ALA A 437 25.69 5.79 4.44
N ASN A 438 25.00 4.78 4.98
CA ASN A 438 25.56 3.99 6.06
C ASN A 438 26.70 3.14 5.52
N THR A 439 27.92 3.65 5.72
CA THR A 439 29.17 2.93 5.85
C THR A 439 28.93 1.61 6.59
N PRO A 440 29.40 0.46 6.08
CA PRO A 440 29.16 -0.84 6.71
C PRO A 440 29.96 -0.93 8.00
N THR A 441 29.35 -0.57 9.13
CA THR A 441 29.81 -0.99 10.45
C THR A 441 29.07 -2.27 10.84
N GLY A 442 29.80 -3.18 11.49
CA GLY A 442 29.53 -4.62 11.50
C GLY A 442 28.13 -5.03 11.97
N ARG A 443 27.68 -6.17 11.41
CA ARG A 443 26.39 -6.87 11.60
C ARG A 443 25.14 -6.25 10.95
N GLN A 444 25.14 -4.97 10.58
CA GLN A 444 24.02 -4.34 9.83
C GLN A 444 24.19 -4.38 8.29
N SER A 445 25.37 -4.77 7.81
CA SER A 445 25.75 -4.76 6.38
C SER A 445 24.95 -5.70 5.45
N MET A 446 24.16 -6.64 5.97
CA MET A 446 23.21 -7.43 5.17
C MET A 446 21.75 -6.98 5.35
N ARG A 447 21.45 -6.18 6.39
CA ARG A 447 20.07 -5.80 6.76
C ARG A 447 19.65 -4.44 6.19
N ASN A 448 20.57 -3.48 6.05
CA ASN A 448 20.27 -2.12 5.59
C ASN A 448 21.02 -1.70 4.30
N THR A 449 21.77 -2.62 3.70
CA THR A 449 22.55 -2.37 2.49
C THR A 449 22.10 -3.36 1.44
N LEU A 450 21.72 -2.84 0.25
CA LEU A 450 21.31 -3.60 -0.94
C LEU A 450 19.84 -4.08 -0.82
N ILE A 451 18.95 -4.05 -1.84
CA ILE A 451 19.15 -4.46 -3.24
C ILE A 451 17.98 -3.94 -4.13
N VAL A 452 18.19 -3.08 -5.15
CA VAL A 452 17.34 -3.02 -6.38
C VAL A 452 18.08 -2.34 -7.55
N ARG A 453 18.47 -3.12 -8.57
CA ARG A 453 18.20 -2.78 -9.98
C ARG A 453 18.29 -4.02 -10.87
N ALA A 454 17.16 -4.39 -11.43
CA ALA A 454 17.04 -5.50 -12.36
C ALA A 454 16.61 -4.93 -13.72
N THR A 455 17.57 -4.39 -14.48
CA THR A 455 17.39 -4.00 -15.88
C THR A 455 18.36 -4.80 -16.73
N SER A 456 17.92 -5.27 -17.91
CA SER A 456 18.81 -5.97 -18.85
C SER A 456 20.03 -5.11 -19.21
N LYS A 457 21.19 -5.76 -19.37
CA LYS A 457 22.33 -5.17 -20.09
C LYS A 457 21.93 -4.64 -21.46
#